data_AF-A0A7X8JDD7-F1
#
_entry.id   AF-A0A7X8JDD7-F1
#
_cell.length_a   1.000
_cell.length_b   1.000
_cell.length_c   1.000
_cell.angle_alpha   90.00
_cell.angle_beta   90.00
_cell.angle_gamma   90.00
#
_symmetry.space_group_name_H-M   'P 1'
#
loop_
_entity.id
_entity.type
_entity.pdbx_description
1 polymer ?
#
loop_
_entity_poly.entity_id
_entity_poly.type
_entity_poly.pdbx_seq_one_letter_code
_entity_poly.pdbx_strand_id
1 'polypeptide(L)'
;MQARTEAGRMLAIEHPADADIVIGAPDGGLNAALGYSRESGIPYGQGLLKNRYVGRTFIQPEQGQREMGVRIKFNAMKAEIEGKRVVMVDDSIVRGTTTKRIVQMLKDAGAIEVHMRVCSPPYRYPCYFGIDISSTQQLVASTHSEAEICSIIGADSIGYLSLEGLLSISPGTGCGFCTACFDSRYPMDVPAEGNKMIFGG
;
A
#
# COMPACT_ATOMS: atom_id res chain seq x y z
N MET A 1 5.69 14.74 -5.63
CA MET A 1 6.85 13.94 -5.19
C MET A 1 7.24 14.25 -3.75
N GLN A 2 7.34 15.53 -3.36
CA GLN A 2 7.65 15.94 -1.97
C GLN A 2 6.67 15.38 -0.93
N ALA A 3 5.36 15.51 -1.13
CA ALA A 3 4.36 14.99 -0.20
C ALA A 3 4.49 13.47 0.10
N ARG A 4 4.82 12.65 -0.91
CA ARG A 4 5.03 11.21 -0.70
C ARG A 4 6.29 10.91 0.10
N THR A 5 7.34 11.74 -0.08
CA THR A 5 8.59 11.59 0.69
C THR A 5 8.34 11.94 2.15
N GLU A 6 7.60 13.03 2.41
CA GLU A 6 7.23 13.42 3.77
C GLU A 6 6.28 12.41 4.42
N ALA A 7 5.35 11.81 3.66
CA ALA A 7 4.53 10.69 4.14
C ALA A 7 5.39 9.52 4.62
N GLY A 8 6.43 9.16 3.87
CA GLY A 8 7.39 8.15 4.27
C GLY A 8 8.16 8.51 5.54
N ARG A 9 8.54 9.79 5.67
CA ARG A 9 9.21 10.33 6.85
C ARG A 9 8.34 10.19 8.10
N MET A 10 7.10 10.68 8.05
CA MET A 10 6.13 10.55 9.14
C MET A 10 5.86 9.09 9.49
N LEU A 11 5.75 8.23 8.48
CA LEU A 11 5.52 6.80 8.66
C LEU A 11 6.67 6.10 9.40
N ALA A 12 7.92 6.53 9.22
CA ALA A 12 9.05 6.01 9.98
C ALA A 12 9.04 6.45 11.45
N ILE A 13 8.52 7.63 11.74
CA ILE A 13 8.35 8.15 13.10
C ILE A 13 7.23 7.40 13.83
N GLU A 14 6.06 7.26 13.18
CA GLU A 14 4.88 6.62 13.78
C GLU A 14 5.07 5.10 13.93
N HIS A 15 5.73 4.48 12.94
CA HIS A 15 5.84 3.03 12.84
C HIS A 15 7.28 2.60 12.53
N PRO A 16 8.26 2.82 13.43
CA PRO A 16 9.63 2.34 13.23
C PRO A 16 9.67 0.81 13.11
N ALA A 17 10.76 0.31 12.54
CA ALA A 17 11.06 -1.12 12.45
C ALA A 17 12.58 -1.30 12.55
N ASP A 18 13.03 -2.33 13.24
CA ASP A 18 14.42 -2.74 13.21
C ASP A 18 14.63 -3.67 12.01
N ALA A 19 15.23 -3.14 10.95
CA ALA A 19 15.37 -3.83 9.67
C ALA A 19 16.68 -3.43 8.97
N ASP A 20 17.06 -4.23 7.98
CA ASP A 20 18.37 -4.11 7.33
C ASP A 20 18.27 -3.37 5.98
N ILE A 21 17.06 -3.29 5.42
CA ILE A 21 16.80 -2.64 4.12
C ILE A 21 15.38 -2.07 4.04
N VAL A 22 15.24 -0.89 3.44
CA VAL A 22 13.96 -0.30 3.04
C VAL A 22 13.79 -0.44 1.54
N ILE A 23 12.63 -0.95 1.11
CA ILE A 23 12.27 -1.09 -0.30
C ILE A 23 10.89 -0.49 -0.55
N GLY A 24 10.62 -0.05 -1.78
CA GLY A 24 9.31 0.48 -2.18
C GLY A 24 8.59 -0.40 -3.19
N ALA A 25 7.27 -0.52 -3.07
CA ALA A 25 6.41 -1.07 -4.12
C ALA A 25 6.49 -0.20 -5.38
N PRO A 26 6.90 -0.76 -6.54
CA PRO A 26 6.85 -0.01 -7.78
C PRO A 26 5.41 0.15 -8.29
N ASP A 27 4.95 1.31 -8.75
CA ASP A 27 5.68 2.60 -8.87
C ASP A 27 5.29 3.61 -7.77
N GLY A 28 4.27 3.30 -6.96
CA GLY A 28 3.64 4.23 -6.02
C GLY A 28 4.44 4.46 -4.73
N GLY A 29 5.04 3.40 -4.19
CA GLY A 29 5.72 3.40 -2.88
C GLY A 29 7.15 3.93 -2.90
N LEU A 30 7.77 4.12 -4.06
CA LEU A 30 9.21 4.41 -4.18
C LEU A 30 9.65 5.71 -3.46
N ASN A 31 8.88 6.80 -3.62
CA ASN A 31 9.21 8.07 -2.98
C ASN A 31 9.00 8.01 -1.45
N ALA A 32 7.96 7.30 -1.00
CA ALA A 32 7.70 7.11 0.43
C ALA A 32 8.78 6.22 1.07
N ALA A 33 9.21 5.16 0.37
CA ALA A 33 10.33 4.33 0.81
C ALA A 33 11.62 5.14 0.99
N LEU A 34 11.91 6.06 0.07
CA LEU A 34 13.06 6.97 0.19
C LEU A 34 12.94 7.89 1.40
N GLY A 35 11.74 8.42 1.67
CA GLY A 35 11.47 9.24 2.86
C GLY A 35 11.65 8.45 4.16
N TYR A 36 11.09 7.25 4.21
CA TYR A 36 11.20 6.34 5.35
C TYR A 36 12.67 5.99 5.63
N SER A 37 13.42 5.61 4.60
CA SER A 37 14.86 5.28 4.69
C SER A 37 15.69 6.43 5.26
N ARG A 38 15.43 7.66 4.80
CA ARG A 38 16.15 8.85 5.29
C ARG A 38 15.88 9.15 6.75
N GLU A 39 14.64 8.96 7.20
CA GLU A 39 14.25 9.21 8.59
C GLU A 39 14.73 8.09 9.52
N SER A 40 14.60 6.83 9.11
CA SER A 40 14.99 5.68 9.93
C SER A 40 16.49 5.41 9.96
N GLY A 41 17.24 5.94 8.99
CA GLY A 41 18.66 5.64 8.77
C GLY A 41 18.93 4.27 8.15
N ILE A 42 17.89 3.48 7.86
CA ILE A 42 18.01 2.16 7.22
C ILE A 42 18.26 2.37 5.71
N PRO A 43 19.25 1.70 5.10
CA PRO A 43 19.57 1.93 3.70
C PRO A 43 18.39 1.55 2.77
N TYR A 44 18.11 2.43 1.81
CA TYR A 44 17.20 2.13 0.71
C TYR A 44 17.88 1.21 -0.29
N GLY A 45 17.17 0.18 -0.76
CA GLY A 45 17.67 -0.70 -1.82
C GLY A 45 16.58 -1.11 -2.80
N GLN A 46 17.02 -1.63 -3.94
CA GLN A 46 16.11 -2.08 -5.00
C GLN A 46 15.71 -3.54 -4.77
N GLY A 47 14.75 -3.78 -3.88
CA GLY A 47 14.29 -5.15 -3.58
C GLY A 47 13.33 -5.75 -4.61
N LEU A 48 12.64 -4.91 -5.38
CA LEU A 48 11.61 -5.31 -6.35
C LEU A 48 11.87 -4.65 -7.70
N LEU A 49 11.81 -5.46 -8.76
CA LEU A 49 11.84 -5.01 -10.14
C LEU A 49 10.48 -5.18 -10.78
N LYS A 50 9.97 -4.10 -11.37
CA LYS A 50 8.77 -4.15 -12.21
C LYS A 50 9.14 -4.67 -13.59
N ASN A 51 8.53 -5.77 -14.02
CA ASN A 51 8.68 -6.27 -15.38
C ASN A 51 7.95 -5.32 -16.34
N ARG A 52 8.70 -4.57 -17.14
CA ARG A 52 8.16 -3.60 -18.10
C ARG A 52 7.55 -4.22 -19.36
N TYR A 53 7.76 -5.52 -19.58
CA TYR A 53 7.33 -6.26 -20.76
C TYR A 53 6.04 -7.07 -20.56
N VAL A 54 5.34 -6.85 -19.45
CA VAL A 54 4.03 -7.48 -19.22
C VAL A 54 2.99 -6.84 -20.13
N GLY A 55 2.83 -7.41 -21.33
CA GLY A 55 1.70 -7.12 -22.21
C GLY A 55 0.37 -7.56 -21.60
N ARG A 56 -0.74 -7.10 -22.19
CA ARG A 56 -2.09 -7.54 -21.84
C ARG A 56 -2.17 -9.05 -22.03
N THR A 57 -2.37 -9.80 -20.94
CA THR A 57 -2.61 -11.25 -21.03
C THR A 57 -3.92 -11.48 -21.77
N PHE A 58 -3.85 -11.99 -23.00
CA PHE A 58 -5.01 -12.54 -23.70
C PHE A 58 -5.61 -13.68 -22.87
N ILE A 59 -6.94 -13.81 -22.95
CA ILE A 59 -7.80 -14.73 -22.19
C ILE A 59 -7.09 -16.06 -21.87
N GLN A 60 -6.78 -16.29 -20.59
CA GLN A 60 -6.25 -17.57 -20.11
C GLN A 60 -7.34 -18.31 -19.31
N PRO A 61 -7.67 -19.58 -19.61
CA PRO A 61 -8.92 -20.20 -19.16
C PRO A 61 -8.87 -20.81 -17.74
N GLU A 62 -7.70 -20.90 -17.09
CA GLU A 62 -7.54 -21.69 -15.87
C GLU A 62 -7.09 -20.88 -14.64
N GLN A 63 -7.73 -21.16 -13.50
CA GLN A 63 -7.57 -20.46 -12.23
C GLN A 63 -6.15 -20.57 -11.64
N GLY A 64 -5.43 -21.65 -11.96
CA GLY A 64 -4.03 -21.85 -11.57
C GLY A 64 -3.02 -20.90 -12.25
N GLN A 65 -3.35 -20.35 -13.43
CA GLN A 65 -2.43 -19.43 -14.13
C GLN A 65 -2.56 -17.95 -13.69
N ARG A 66 -3.60 -17.60 -12.90
CA ARG A 66 -3.71 -16.27 -12.28
C ARG A 66 -2.67 -16.01 -11.19
N GLU A 67 -2.09 -17.05 -10.60
CA GLU A 67 -0.97 -16.95 -9.64
C GLU A 67 0.32 -16.55 -10.35
N MET A 68 0.51 -17.04 -11.58
CA MET A 68 1.61 -16.64 -12.47
C MET A 68 1.56 -15.14 -12.82
N GLY A 69 0.36 -14.55 -12.91
CA GLY A 69 0.13 -13.14 -13.27
C GLY A 69 0.82 -12.07 -12.41
N VAL A 70 1.21 -12.36 -11.17
CA VAL A 70 1.96 -11.41 -10.31
C VAL A 70 3.48 -11.65 -10.34
N ARG A 71 3.93 -12.91 -10.43
CA ARG A 71 5.31 -13.22 -10.84
C ARG A 71 5.64 -12.60 -12.19
N ILE A 72 4.64 -12.50 -13.07
CA ILE A 72 4.75 -11.82 -14.35
C ILE A 72 5.01 -10.31 -14.15
N LYS A 73 4.43 -9.63 -13.14
CA LYS A 73 4.54 -8.17 -12.95
C LYS A 73 5.74 -7.70 -12.12
N PHE A 74 6.13 -8.45 -11.10
CA PHE A 74 7.21 -8.08 -10.20
C PHE A 74 8.15 -9.27 -9.97
N ASN A 75 9.44 -8.97 -9.82
CA ASN A 75 10.47 -9.93 -9.44
C ASN A 75 11.22 -9.40 -8.21
N ALA A 76 11.38 -10.26 -7.20
CA ALA A 76 12.22 -9.96 -6.05
C ALA A 76 13.70 -10.13 -6.42
N MET A 77 14.53 -9.16 -6.04
CA MET A 77 15.97 -9.22 -6.22
C MET A 77 16.57 -10.04 -5.07
N LYS A 78 16.65 -11.36 -5.25
CA LYS A 78 17.11 -12.28 -4.20
C LYS A 78 18.43 -11.84 -3.53
N ALA A 79 19.41 -11.40 -4.32
CA ALA A 79 20.70 -10.92 -3.79
C ALA A 79 20.60 -9.73 -2.83
N GLU A 80 19.54 -8.92 -2.94
CA GLU A 80 19.28 -7.79 -2.05
C GLU A 80 18.46 -8.16 -0.82
N ILE A 81 17.75 -9.29 -0.84
CA ILE A 81 16.69 -9.65 0.13
C ILE A 81 17.08 -10.84 1.02
N GLU A 82 17.83 -11.81 0.49
CA GLU A 82 18.18 -13.04 1.20
C GLU A 82 18.88 -12.76 2.52
N GLY A 83 18.34 -13.31 3.62
CA GLY A 83 18.87 -13.18 4.96
C GLY A 83 18.67 -11.81 5.62
N LYS A 84 17.82 -10.94 5.06
CA LYS A 84 17.55 -9.60 5.61
C LYS A 84 16.14 -9.46 6.18
N ARG A 85 16.00 -8.58 7.17
CA ARG A 85 14.73 -8.00 7.62
C ARG A 85 14.40 -6.81 6.72
N VAL A 86 13.20 -6.81 6.15
CA VAL A 86 12.83 -5.89 5.07
C VAL A 86 11.70 -4.99 5.52
N VAL A 87 11.87 -3.66 5.39
CA VAL A 87 10.74 -2.73 5.41
C VAL A 87 10.22 -2.57 3.98
N MET A 88 8.99 -2.99 3.75
CA MET A 88 8.30 -2.87 2.46
C MET A 88 7.31 -1.70 2.53
N VAL A 89 7.58 -0.62 1.82
CA VAL A 89 6.72 0.57 1.78
C VAL A 89 5.83 0.56 0.53
N ASP A 90 4.52 0.73 0.71
CA ASP A 90 3.54 0.84 -0.37
C ASP A 90 2.61 2.05 -0.12
N ASP A 91 1.89 2.48 -1.16
CA ASP A 91 1.02 3.64 -1.05
C ASP A 91 -0.31 3.34 -0.37
N SER A 92 -0.87 2.16 -0.61
CA SER A 92 -2.20 1.79 -0.14
C SER A 92 -2.40 0.28 -0.14
N ILE A 93 -3.31 -0.18 0.72
CA ILE A 93 -3.82 -1.56 0.69
C ILE A 93 -5.34 -1.50 0.56
N VAL A 94 -5.84 -1.78 -0.64
CA VAL A 94 -7.28 -1.81 -0.93
C VAL A 94 -7.82 -3.23 -0.67
N ARG A 95 -7.43 -4.20 -1.50
CA ARG A 95 -7.88 -5.60 -1.40
C ARG A 95 -6.91 -6.53 -0.68
N GLY A 96 -5.66 -6.10 -0.45
CA GLY A 96 -4.59 -6.92 0.14
C GLY A 96 -4.00 -8.02 -0.75
N THR A 97 -4.65 -8.41 -1.85
CA THR A 97 -4.21 -9.54 -2.70
C THR A 97 -2.85 -9.30 -3.38
N THR A 98 -2.59 -8.09 -3.89
CA THR A 98 -1.28 -7.74 -4.47
C THR A 98 -0.20 -7.72 -3.40
N THR A 99 -0.46 -7.04 -2.29
CA THR A 99 0.48 -6.93 -1.15
C THR A 99 0.85 -8.32 -0.60
N LYS A 100 -0.14 -9.19 -0.38
CA LYS A 100 0.07 -10.58 0.04
C LYS A 100 1.04 -11.32 -0.88
N ARG A 101 0.87 -11.18 -2.19
CA ARG A 101 1.74 -11.84 -3.18
C ARG A 101 3.16 -11.26 -3.18
N ILE A 102 3.31 -9.96 -2.98
CA ILE A 102 4.63 -9.32 -2.87
C ILE A 102 5.33 -9.78 -1.60
N VAL A 103 4.64 -9.77 -0.44
CA VAL A 103 5.19 -10.25 0.83
C VAL A 103 5.64 -11.71 0.70
N GLN A 104 4.80 -12.57 0.13
CA GLN A 104 5.18 -13.97 -0.12
C GLN A 104 6.41 -14.07 -1.02
N MET A 105 6.50 -13.26 -2.08
CA MET A 105 7.65 -13.25 -2.98
C MET A 105 8.96 -12.84 -2.28
N LEU A 106 8.89 -11.89 -1.34
CA LEU A 106 10.04 -11.48 -0.53
C LEU A 106 10.45 -12.60 0.44
N LYS A 107 9.48 -13.26 1.08
CA LYS A 107 9.75 -14.43 1.95
C LYS A 107 10.33 -15.60 1.16
N ASP A 108 9.80 -15.90 -0.02
CA ASP A 108 10.33 -16.92 -0.94
C ASP A 108 11.76 -16.59 -1.40
N ALA A 109 12.11 -15.30 -1.50
CA ALA A 109 13.46 -14.84 -1.81
C ALA A 109 14.43 -14.90 -0.61
N GLY A 110 13.94 -15.30 0.57
CA GLY A 110 14.76 -15.51 1.77
C GLY A 110 14.77 -14.34 2.75
N ALA A 111 13.80 -13.42 2.69
CA ALA A 111 13.64 -12.41 3.75
C ALA A 111 13.35 -13.09 5.10
N ILE A 112 14.02 -12.64 6.17
CA ILE A 112 13.81 -13.15 7.53
C ILE A 112 12.50 -12.58 8.10
N GLU A 113 12.29 -11.28 7.93
CA GLU A 113 11.10 -10.55 8.34
C GLU A 113 10.68 -9.57 7.23
N VAL A 114 9.38 -9.32 7.12
CA VAL A 114 8.80 -8.33 6.22
C VAL A 114 7.86 -7.42 7.03
N HIS A 115 8.30 -6.19 7.26
CA HIS A 115 7.51 -5.14 7.91
C HIS A 115 6.83 -4.28 6.86
N MET A 116 5.51 -4.42 6.75
CA MET A 116 4.70 -3.64 5.81
C MET A 116 4.48 -2.23 6.35
N ARG A 117 4.68 -1.20 5.52
CA ARG A 117 4.45 0.20 5.86
C ARG A 117 3.63 0.85 4.75
N VAL A 118 2.47 1.39 5.10
CA VAL A 118 1.51 1.94 4.14
C VAL A 118 1.43 3.45 4.33
N CYS A 119 1.79 4.23 3.32
CA CYS A 119 1.84 5.70 3.43
C CYS A 119 0.46 6.39 3.29
N SER A 120 -0.60 5.68 3.64
CA SER A 120 -1.96 6.18 3.76
C SER A 120 -2.64 5.59 4.99
N PRO A 121 -3.67 6.26 5.53
CA PRO A 121 -4.58 5.61 6.46
C PRO A 121 -5.30 4.42 5.80
N PRO A 122 -5.87 3.51 6.59
CA PRO A 122 -6.62 2.38 6.05
C PRO A 122 -7.87 2.86 5.28
N TYR A 123 -8.03 2.40 4.05
CA TYR A 123 -9.24 2.66 3.27
C TYR A 123 -10.40 1.83 3.82
N ARG A 124 -11.31 2.46 4.56
CA ARG A 124 -12.44 1.80 5.22
C ARG A 124 -13.77 2.02 4.49
N TYR A 125 -13.87 3.10 3.70
CA TYR A 125 -15.12 3.53 3.07
C TYR A 125 -14.97 3.72 1.56
N PRO A 126 -16.04 3.52 0.79
CA PRO A 126 -16.03 3.69 -0.66
C PRO A 126 -15.84 5.17 -1.07
N CYS A 127 -15.33 5.39 -2.27
CA CYS A 127 -15.20 6.74 -2.82
C CYS A 127 -16.31 7.02 -3.83
N TYR A 128 -17.01 8.15 -3.65
CA TYR A 128 -18.04 8.63 -4.58
C TYR A 128 -17.56 9.80 -5.46
N PHE A 129 -16.30 10.23 -5.32
CA PHE A 129 -15.74 11.40 -6.00
C PHE A 129 -14.62 11.05 -6.99
N GLY A 130 -14.66 9.85 -7.56
CA GLY A 130 -13.84 9.50 -8.74
C GLY A 130 -12.77 8.42 -8.54
N ILE A 131 -12.47 8.00 -7.30
CA ILE A 131 -11.61 6.82 -7.08
C ILE A 131 -12.43 5.54 -7.27
N ASP A 132 -11.88 4.53 -7.93
CA ASP A 132 -12.54 3.23 -8.16
C ASP A 132 -12.52 2.30 -6.94
N ILE A 133 -13.16 2.75 -5.88
CA ILE A 133 -13.42 2.00 -4.65
C ILE A 133 -14.93 2.07 -4.42
N SER A 134 -15.68 1.26 -5.17
CA SER A 134 -17.15 1.36 -5.22
C SER A 134 -17.87 0.43 -4.25
N SER A 135 -17.16 -0.50 -3.60
CA SER A 135 -17.77 -1.45 -2.66
C SER A 135 -16.91 -1.63 -1.42
N THR A 136 -17.53 -1.39 -0.26
CA THR A 136 -16.94 -1.62 1.06
C THR A 136 -16.43 -3.06 1.20
N GLN A 137 -17.15 -4.05 0.66
CA GLN A 137 -16.76 -5.46 0.74
C GLN A 137 -15.40 -5.77 0.06
N GLN A 138 -14.94 -4.92 -0.85
CA GLN A 138 -13.63 -5.07 -1.50
C GLN A 138 -12.49 -4.46 -0.66
N LEU A 139 -12.81 -3.65 0.34
CA LEU A 139 -11.84 -3.00 1.21
C LEU A 139 -11.48 -3.93 2.35
N VAL A 140 -10.24 -4.42 2.37
CA VAL A 140 -9.77 -5.32 3.42
C VAL A 140 -9.87 -4.67 4.81
N ALA A 141 -9.60 -3.36 4.88
CA ALA A 141 -9.68 -2.58 6.12
C ALA A 141 -11.11 -2.19 6.53
N SER A 142 -12.14 -2.49 5.74
CA SER A 142 -13.53 -2.29 6.19
C SER A 142 -14.03 -3.42 7.09
N THR A 143 -13.48 -4.62 6.92
CA THR A 143 -13.93 -5.85 7.60
C THR A 143 -12.87 -6.47 8.51
N HIS A 144 -11.63 -5.98 8.46
CA HIS A 144 -10.52 -6.52 9.24
C HIS A 144 -9.78 -5.40 9.98
N SER A 145 -9.33 -5.73 11.19
CA SER A 145 -8.37 -4.97 11.97
C SER A 145 -6.97 -5.03 11.35
N GLU A 146 -6.07 -4.13 11.77
CA GLU A 146 -4.69 -4.11 11.26
C GLU A 146 -3.94 -5.41 11.54
N ALA A 147 -4.15 -6.02 12.72
CA ALA A 147 -3.56 -7.31 13.07
C ALA A 147 -4.04 -8.43 12.14
N GLU A 148 -5.35 -8.46 11.84
CA GLU A 148 -5.92 -9.43 10.88
C GLU A 148 -5.38 -9.19 9.47
N ILE A 149 -5.26 -7.93 9.03
CA ILE A 149 -4.66 -7.60 7.72
C ILE A 149 -3.21 -8.09 7.67
N CYS A 150 -2.42 -7.86 8.71
CA CYS A 150 -1.04 -8.33 8.82
C CYS A 150 -0.96 -9.85 8.61
N SER A 151 -1.82 -10.59 9.30
CA SER A 151 -1.93 -12.04 9.15
C SER A 151 -2.37 -12.46 7.74
N ILE A 152 -3.33 -11.74 7.13
CA ILE A 152 -3.85 -12.05 5.79
C ILE A 152 -2.76 -11.91 4.72
N ILE A 153 -1.95 -10.85 4.81
CA ILE A 153 -0.87 -10.58 3.85
C ILE A 153 0.41 -11.39 4.16
N GLY A 154 0.52 -11.99 5.35
CA GLY A 154 1.66 -12.79 5.78
C GLY A 154 2.89 -11.97 6.18
N ALA A 155 2.70 -10.69 6.53
CA ALA A 155 3.75 -9.80 7.02
C ALA A 155 4.00 -10.03 8.52
N ASP A 156 5.18 -9.63 8.99
CA ASP A 156 5.61 -9.78 10.38
C ASP A 156 5.15 -8.57 11.22
N SER A 157 4.99 -7.41 10.59
CA SER A 157 4.26 -6.27 11.16
C SER A 157 3.63 -5.43 10.06
N ILE A 158 2.63 -4.63 10.41
CA ILE A 158 2.04 -3.62 9.54
C ILE A 158 1.93 -2.28 10.29
N GLY A 159 2.11 -1.18 9.58
CA GLY A 159 1.82 0.16 10.07
C GLY A 159 1.20 1.01 8.96
N TYR A 160 0.09 1.68 9.27
CA TYR A 160 -0.58 2.62 8.37
C TYR A 160 -0.32 4.04 8.85
N LEU A 161 0.06 4.94 7.95
CA LEU A 161 0.19 6.35 8.29
C LEU A 161 -1.13 6.87 8.88
N SER A 162 -1.05 7.53 10.03
CA SER A 162 -2.22 8.07 10.69
C SER A 162 -2.90 9.15 9.85
N LEU A 163 -4.21 9.38 10.05
CA LEU A 163 -4.91 10.47 9.36
C LEU A 163 -4.32 11.84 9.72
N GLU A 164 -3.92 12.01 10.98
CA GLU A 164 -3.25 13.21 11.46
C GLU A 164 -1.89 13.41 10.76
N GLY A 165 -1.06 12.36 10.71
CA GLY A 165 0.22 12.36 10.01
C GLY A 165 0.08 12.58 8.51
N LEU A 166 -1.00 12.11 7.88
CA LEU A 166 -1.28 12.42 6.47
C LEU A 166 -1.62 13.91 6.29
N LEU A 167 -2.46 14.47 7.15
CA LEU A 167 -2.89 15.87 7.05
C LEU A 167 -1.78 16.85 7.41
N SER A 168 -0.83 16.47 8.28
CA SER A 168 0.30 17.31 8.67
C SER A 168 1.31 17.56 7.53
N ILE A 169 1.28 16.76 6.46
CA ILE A 169 2.21 16.86 5.32
C ILE A 169 1.94 18.07 4.43
N SER A 170 0.68 18.54 4.38
CA SER A 170 0.29 19.65 3.51
C SER A 170 -0.44 20.73 4.31
N PRO A 171 0.22 21.36 5.31
CA PRO A 171 -0.38 22.44 6.06
C PRO A 171 -0.65 23.62 5.11
N GLY A 172 -1.88 24.14 5.10
CA GLY A 172 -2.18 25.40 4.42
C GLY A 172 -2.79 25.33 3.02
N THR A 173 -3.48 24.26 2.64
CA THR A 173 -4.25 24.23 1.37
C THR A 173 -5.45 25.17 1.34
N GLY A 174 -5.82 25.81 2.46
CA GLY A 174 -6.89 26.81 2.54
C GLY A 174 -8.32 26.24 2.43
N CYS A 175 -8.50 25.08 1.79
CA CYS A 175 -9.79 24.43 1.54
C CYS A 175 -9.94 23.05 2.20
N GLY A 176 -8.97 22.61 3.01
CA GLY A 176 -8.98 21.28 3.65
C GLY A 176 -8.78 20.13 2.65
N PHE A 177 -8.96 18.90 3.12
CA PHE A 177 -8.89 17.68 2.31
C PHE A 177 -10.13 16.82 2.54
N CYS A 178 -10.60 16.14 1.50
CA CYS A 178 -11.60 15.09 1.66
C CYS A 178 -10.95 13.86 2.32
N THR A 179 -11.43 13.49 3.50
CA THR A 179 -10.94 12.34 4.29
C THR A 179 -11.91 11.16 4.30
N ALA A 180 -13.02 11.27 3.57
CA ALA A 180 -14.17 10.37 3.66
C ALA A 180 -13.84 8.89 3.45
N CYS A 181 -12.83 8.56 2.62
CA CYS A 181 -12.40 7.18 2.39
C CYS A 181 -11.81 6.51 3.65
N PHE A 182 -11.42 7.32 4.64
CA PHE A 182 -10.78 6.89 5.88
C PHE A 182 -11.72 7.02 7.10
N ASP A 183 -12.57 8.05 7.14
CA ASP A 183 -13.36 8.43 8.32
C ASP A 183 -14.88 8.56 8.08
N SER A 184 -15.36 8.27 6.87
CA SER A 184 -16.77 8.40 6.46
C SER A 184 -17.34 9.83 6.46
N ARG A 185 -16.52 10.88 6.59
CA ARG A 185 -16.98 12.28 6.58
C ARG A 185 -17.03 12.82 5.15
N TYR A 186 -18.13 12.52 4.45
CA TYR A 186 -18.36 13.04 3.11
C TYR A 186 -18.75 14.53 3.16
N PRO A 187 -18.27 15.37 2.23
CA PRO A 187 -18.62 16.79 2.16
C PRO A 187 -20.06 17.06 1.70
N MET A 188 -20.79 16.00 1.32
CA MET A 188 -22.20 16.02 0.91
C MET A 188 -22.83 14.64 1.16
N ASP A 189 -24.16 14.57 1.05
CA ASP A 189 -24.88 13.31 1.14
C ASP A 189 -24.47 12.36 0.01
N VAL A 190 -24.20 11.11 0.39
CA VAL A 190 -23.82 10.03 -0.53
C VAL A 190 -24.77 8.83 -0.36
N PRO A 191 -24.94 7.99 -1.38
CA PRO A 191 -25.83 6.82 -1.30
C PRO A 191 -25.41 5.85 -0.19
N ALA A 192 -26.40 5.30 0.52
CA ALA A 192 -26.20 4.32 1.59
C ALA A 192 -25.56 3.00 1.10
N GLU A 193 -25.83 2.61 -0.16
CA GLU A 193 -25.18 1.50 -0.84
C GLU A 193 -24.94 1.83 -2.33
N GLY A 194 -23.91 1.21 -2.91
CA GLY A 194 -23.27 1.63 -4.15
C GLY A 194 -24.18 1.76 -5.37
N ASN A 195 -24.09 2.91 -6.02
CA ASN A 195 -23.87 2.98 -7.46
C ASN A 195 -23.14 4.28 -7.79
N LYS A 196 -22.09 4.19 -8.61
CA LYS A 196 -21.22 5.31 -9.03
C LYS A 196 -21.92 6.33 -9.95
N MET A 197 -23.25 6.35 -9.96
CA MET A 197 -24.10 7.00 -10.94
C MET A 197 -25.24 7.76 -10.24
N ILE A 198 -24.95 8.84 -9.52
CA ILE A 198 -25.99 9.85 -9.21
C ILE A 198 -25.36 11.25 -9.15
N PHE A 199 -24.69 11.71 -10.21
CA PHE A 199 -24.53 13.17 -10.45
C PHE A 199 -24.49 13.40 -11.96
N GLY A 200 -25.67 13.32 -12.56
CA GLY A 200 -25.95 13.59 -13.97
C GLY A 200 -27.44 13.84 -14.12
N GLY A 201 -27.89 14.97 -13.60
CA GLY A 201 -29.17 15.59 -13.96
C GLY A 201 -28.94 16.58 -15.10
#